data_AF-A0A2N1RT81-F1
#
_entry.id   AF-A0A2N1RT81-F1
#
_cell.length_a   1.000
_cell.length_b   1.000
_cell.length_c   1.000
_cell.angle_alpha   90.00
_cell.angle_beta   90.00
_cell.angle_gamma   90.00
#
_symmetry.space_group_name_H-M   'P 1'
#
loop_
_entity.id
_entity.type
_entity.pdbx_description
1 polymer ?
#
loop_
_entity_poly.entity_id
_entity_poly.type
_entity_poly.pdbx_seq_one_letter_code
_entity_poly.pdbx_strand_id
1 'polypeptide(L)'
;MKQILPVILLSLMIAACSTMLKEVDEKYLTEKTESDTKTIYALEQKIIDKNKEKQAVEIKMKEQAKLPAGTEEEIKLLKKENSILKDQVYYYEKNKDAVNLEAKKAQLIENELALSKKTALFQYQQSEKNLNETELDLRNAELAQAIAELYKEKSEIAKVYRDKNEPAKPEENENFFRKLVNKINKKDPDDIYGYKKYDEYLEKKKQETAKAESKYKEAVIKFQDAKLNLEKTK
;
A
#
# COMPACT_ATOMS: atom_id res chain seq x y z
N MET A 1 -25.96 -32.06 8.53
CA MET A 1 -25.53 -30.74 9.04
C MET A 1 -24.20 -30.39 8.39
N LYS A 2 -24.06 -29.12 8.02
CA LYS A 2 -23.14 -28.58 7.01
C LYS A 2 -21.66 -28.74 7.40
N GLN A 3 -20.89 -29.45 6.58
CA GLN A 3 -19.43 -29.37 6.52
C GLN A 3 -19.06 -28.56 5.27
N ILE A 4 -19.04 -27.23 5.38
CA ILE A 4 -18.58 -26.35 4.30
C ILE A 4 -17.79 -25.20 4.92
N LEU A 5 -16.57 -25.48 5.38
CA LEU A 5 -15.56 -24.44 5.67
C LEU A 5 -14.19 -25.10 5.92
N PRO A 6 -13.48 -25.50 4.86
CA PRO A 6 -12.02 -25.30 4.90
C PRO A 6 -11.39 -24.79 3.60
N VAL A 7 -12.17 -24.29 2.63
CA VAL A 7 -11.63 -23.95 1.29
C VAL A 7 -11.26 -22.46 1.13
N ILE A 8 -11.70 -21.57 2.03
CA ILE A 8 -11.43 -20.12 1.90
C ILE A 8 -10.02 -19.74 2.43
N LEU A 9 -9.34 -20.61 3.17
CA LEU A 9 -8.01 -20.31 3.72
C LEU A 9 -6.85 -20.56 2.72
N LEU A 10 -7.07 -21.33 1.64
CA LEU A 10 -5.98 -21.82 0.79
C LEU A 10 -5.65 -20.93 -0.42
N SER A 11 -6.47 -19.92 -0.74
CA SER A 11 -6.25 -19.04 -1.90
C SER A 11 -5.51 -17.72 -1.60
N LEU A 12 -5.06 -17.50 -0.36
CA LEU A 12 -4.37 -16.28 0.09
C LEU A 12 -2.82 -16.34 0.05
N MET A 13 -2.24 -17.44 -0.46
CA MET A 13 -0.86 -17.86 -0.12
C MET A 13 0.17 -17.87 -1.27
N ILE A 14 -0.03 -17.15 -2.38
CA ILE A 14 0.96 -17.18 -3.48
C ILE A 14 1.25 -15.78 -4.03
N ALA A 15 1.94 -14.95 -3.25
CA ALA A 15 2.76 -13.84 -3.77
C ALA A 15 3.73 -13.20 -2.75
N ALA A 16 3.71 -13.54 -1.45
CA ALA A 16 4.57 -12.85 -0.46
C ALA A 16 5.07 -13.72 0.72
N CYS A 17 5.14 -15.05 0.56
CA CYS A 17 5.35 -16.00 1.67
C CYS A 17 6.72 -15.98 2.37
N SER A 18 7.65 -15.10 2.00
CA SER A 18 8.94 -14.96 2.68
C SER A 18 8.97 -13.87 3.78
N THR A 19 7.90 -13.08 3.94
CA THR A 19 7.86 -11.97 4.92
C THR A 19 6.77 -12.11 6.00
N MET A 20 5.98 -13.18 5.95
CA MET A 20 4.90 -13.44 6.89
C MET A 20 5.42 -14.27 8.07
N LEU A 21 5.16 -13.81 9.29
CA LEU A 21 5.53 -14.56 10.49
C LEU A 21 4.73 -15.87 10.53
N LYS A 22 5.37 -16.98 10.91
CA LYS A 22 4.68 -18.28 11.01
C LYS A 22 3.57 -18.21 12.06
N GLU A 23 2.40 -18.72 11.70
CA GLU A 23 1.25 -18.84 12.59
C GLU A 23 1.57 -19.72 13.81
N VAL A 24 0.90 -19.42 14.92
CA VAL A 24 0.98 -20.19 16.16
C VAL A 24 0.25 -21.52 15.97
N ASP A 25 0.92 -22.62 16.37
CA ASP A 25 0.40 -23.98 16.22
C ASP A 25 -0.88 -24.18 17.04
N GLU A 26 -1.95 -24.69 16.40
CA GLU A 26 -3.29 -24.83 16.97
C GLU A 26 -3.31 -25.68 18.24
N LYS A 27 -2.36 -26.63 18.39
CA LYS A 27 -2.25 -27.45 19.59
C LYS A 27 -2.05 -26.63 20.88
N TYR A 28 -1.46 -25.44 20.76
CA TYR A 28 -1.23 -24.52 21.87
C TYR A 28 -2.42 -23.59 22.14
N LEU A 29 -3.49 -23.66 21.34
CA LEU A 29 -4.69 -22.82 21.47
C LEU A 29 -5.84 -23.53 22.20
N THR A 30 -5.57 -24.67 22.82
CA THR A 30 -6.57 -25.53 23.47
C THR A 30 -7.12 -24.95 24.77
N GLU A 31 -6.39 -24.02 25.41
CA GLU A 31 -6.78 -23.32 26.63
C GLU A 31 -7.50 -21.98 26.38
N LYS A 32 -7.94 -21.72 25.14
CA LYS A 32 -8.66 -20.49 24.79
C LYS A 32 -9.93 -20.34 25.64
N THR A 33 -10.13 -19.15 26.20
CA THR A 33 -11.36 -18.80 26.89
C THR A 33 -12.50 -18.49 25.91
N GLU A 34 -13.73 -18.36 26.42
CA GLU A 34 -14.85 -17.86 25.61
C GLU A 34 -14.57 -16.43 25.10
N SER A 35 -13.89 -15.61 25.91
CA SER A 35 -13.46 -14.27 25.52
C SER A 35 -12.46 -14.33 24.37
N ASP A 36 -11.43 -15.17 24.48
CA ASP A 36 -10.39 -15.33 23.46
C ASP A 36 -10.98 -15.82 22.14
N THR A 37 -11.96 -16.74 22.23
CA THR A 37 -12.68 -17.24 21.05
C THR A 37 -13.46 -16.13 20.35
N LYS A 38 -14.12 -15.24 21.10
CA LYS A 38 -14.81 -14.07 20.54
C LYS A 38 -13.84 -13.09 19.91
N THR A 39 -12.69 -12.83 20.54
CA THR A 39 -11.65 -11.94 20.00
C THR A 39 -11.06 -12.50 18.70
N ILE A 40 -10.67 -13.78 18.69
CA ILE A 40 -10.17 -14.46 17.48
C ILE A 40 -11.18 -14.36 16.35
N TYR A 41 -12.45 -14.69 16.61
CA TYR A 41 -13.50 -14.63 15.61
C TYR A 41 -13.70 -13.22 15.05
N ALA A 42 -13.69 -12.19 15.91
CA ALA A 42 -13.81 -10.80 15.49
C ALA A 42 -12.62 -10.37 14.61
N LEU A 43 -11.39 -10.81 14.93
CA LEU A 43 -10.20 -10.55 14.14
C LEU A 43 -10.23 -11.28 12.79
N GLU A 44 -10.68 -12.53 12.75
CA GLU A 44 -10.87 -13.30 11.52
C GLU A 44 -11.91 -12.63 10.60
N GLN A 45 -13.03 -12.16 11.16
CA GLN A 45 -14.04 -11.43 10.41
C GLN A 45 -13.48 -10.11 9.86
N LYS A 46 -12.70 -9.37 10.66
CA LYS A 46 -12.00 -8.15 10.21
C LYS A 46 -11.04 -8.43 9.05
N ILE A 47 -10.31 -9.54 9.08
CA ILE A 47 -9.42 -9.96 7.98
C ILE A 47 -10.22 -10.24 6.71
N ILE A 48 -11.35 -10.94 6.81
CA ILE A 48 -12.23 -11.22 5.68
C ILE A 48 -12.72 -9.92 5.05
N ASP A 49 -13.21 -8.98 5.86
CA ASP A 49 -13.78 -7.74 5.35
C ASP A 49 -12.70 -6.83 4.74
N LYS A 50 -11.50 -6.75 5.33
CA LYS A 50 -10.36 -6.06 4.72
C LYS A 50 -9.89 -6.70 3.41
N ASN A 51 -9.96 -8.02 3.30
CA ASN A 51 -9.64 -8.71 2.05
C ASN A 51 -10.68 -8.42 0.96
N LYS A 52 -11.98 -8.30 1.31
CA LYS A 52 -13.00 -7.85 0.35
C LYS A 52 -12.77 -6.42 -0.11
N GLU A 53 -12.43 -5.51 0.81
CA GLU A 53 -12.08 -4.12 0.47
C GLU A 53 -10.90 -4.07 -0.51
N LYS A 54 -9.83 -4.82 -0.23
CA LYS A 54 -8.69 -4.97 -1.13
C LYS A 54 -9.11 -5.46 -2.52
N GLN A 55 -9.89 -6.54 -2.59
CA GLN A 55 -10.36 -7.10 -3.87
C GLN A 55 -11.20 -6.11 -4.66
N ALA A 56 -12.03 -5.30 -3.99
CA ALA A 56 -12.82 -4.26 -4.65
C ALA A 56 -11.92 -3.21 -5.32
N VAL A 57 -10.81 -2.81 -4.68
CA VAL A 57 -9.83 -1.89 -5.28
C VAL A 57 -9.08 -2.54 -6.45
N GLU A 58 -8.67 -3.81 -6.33
CA GLU A 58 -8.00 -4.53 -7.43
C GLU A 58 -8.89 -4.66 -8.68
N ILE A 59 -10.19 -4.90 -8.49
CA ILE A 59 -11.16 -4.95 -9.59
C ILE A 59 -11.25 -3.59 -10.27
N LYS A 60 -11.44 -2.52 -9.50
CA LYS A 60 -11.48 -1.13 -10.04
C LYS A 60 -10.22 -0.79 -10.84
N MET A 61 -9.04 -1.19 -10.36
CA MET A 61 -7.77 -0.95 -11.05
C MET A 61 -7.64 -1.71 -12.36
N LYS A 62 -8.22 -2.92 -12.47
CA LYS A 62 -8.23 -3.70 -13.72
C LYS A 62 -9.17 -3.10 -14.76
N GLU A 63 -10.26 -2.49 -14.32
CA GLU A 63 -11.27 -1.85 -15.17
C GLU A 63 -10.84 -0.46 -15.66
N GLN A 64 -9.86 0.18 -15.00
CA GLN A 64 -9.40 1.50 -15.40
C GLN A 64 -8.66 1.51 -16.73
N ALA A 65 -9.03 2.47 -17.57
CA ALA A 65 -8.35 2.74 -18.81
C ALA A 65 -6.88 3.11 -18.55
N LYS A 66 -5.97 2.45 -19.25
CA LYS A 66 -4.56 2.83 -19.25
C LYS A 66 -4.43 4.26 -19.77
N LEU A 67 -3.53 5.04 -19.16
CA LEU A 67 -3.11 6.35 -19.66
C LEU A 67 -2.89 6.26 -21.18
N PRO A 68 -3.47 7.18 -21.99
CA PRO A 68 -3.30 7.13 -23.43
C PRO A 68 -1.82 7.22 -23.77
N ALA A 69 -1.31 6.23 -24.51
CA ALA A 69 0.06 6.24 -25.02
C ALA A 69 0.27 7.47 -25.91
N GLY A 70 1.39 8.19 -25.74
CA GLY A 70 1.69 9.38 -26.53
C GLY A 70 1.32 10.72 -25.88
N THR A 71 0.62 10.73 -24.74
CA THR A 71 0.20 11.99 -24.09
C THR A 71 1.39 12.86 -23.66
N GLU A 72 2.48 12.24 -23.18
CA GLU A 72 3.67 12.98 -22.75
C GLU A 72 4.45 13.53 -23.95
N GLU A 73 4.54 12.76 -25.04
CA GLU A 73 5.11 13.18 -26.32
C GLU A 73 4.31 14.34 -26.93
N GLU A 74 2.98 14.28 -26.90
CA GLU A 74 2.10 15.34 -27.38
C GLU A 74 2.31 16.64 -26.59
N ILE A 75 2.38 16.57 -25.25
CA ILE A 75 2.71 17.73 -24.41
C ILE A 75 4.10 18.29 -24.75
N LYS A 76 5.10 17.44 -25.01
CA LYS A 76 6.45 17.88 -25.42
C LYS A 76 6.42 18.60 -26.78
N LEU A 77 5.66 18.10 -27.74
CA LEU A 77 5.47 18.72 -29.05
C LEU A 77 4.80 20.09 -28.92
N LEU A 78 3.69 20.18 -28.16
CA LEU A 78 2.98 21.44 -27.91
C LEU A 78 3.89 22.48 -27.24
N LYS A 79 4.73 22.07 -26.28
CA LYS A 79 5.74 22.97 -25.65
C LYS A 79 6.77 23.49 -26.66
N LYS A 80 7.25 22.62 -27.54
CA LYS A 80 8.21 23.00 -28.59
C LYS A 80 7.57 23.97 -29.59
N GLU A 81 6.36 23.68 -30.03
CA GLU A 81 5.58 24.56 -30.90
C GLU A 81 5.32 25.92 -30.25
N ASN A 82 5.05 25.95 -28.94
CA ASN A 82 4.86 27.17 -28.18
C ASN A 82 6.09 28.08 -28.21
N SER A 83 7.27 27.49 -28.01
CA SER A 83 8.55 28.21 -28.09
C SER A 83 8.75 28.81 -29.48
N ILE A 84 8.49 28.04 -30.53
CA ILE A 84 8.64 28.51 -31.92
C ILE A 84 7.66 29.66 -32.21
N LEU A 85 6.41 29.56 -31.76
CA LEU A 85 5.40 30.60 -31.95
C LEU A 85 5.76 31.89 -31.19
N LYS A 86 6.34 31.78 -29.99
CA LYS A 86 6.86 32.94 -29.23
C LYS A 86 7.97 33.66 -29.98
N ASP A 87 8.92 32.91 -30.53
CA ASP A 87 10.01 33.47 -31.34
C ASP A 87 9.47 34.16 -32.61
N GLN A 88 8.47 33.56 -33.26
CA GLN A 88 7.80 34.14 -34.44
C GLN A 88 7.04 35.43 -34.10
N VAL A 89 6.29 35.47 -33.01
CA VAL A 89 5.59 36.68 -32.54
C VAL A 89 6.60 37.81 -32.29
N TYR A 90 7.68 37.51 -31.57
CA TYR A 90 8.75 38.48 -31.31
C TYR A 90 9.38 39.01 -32.61
N TYR A 91 9.66 38.11 -33.57
CA TYR A 91 10.20 38.49 -34.88
C TYR A 91 9.27 39.44 -35.64
N TYR A 92 7.97 39.13 -35.77
CA TYR A 92 7.04 39.97 -36.52
C TYR A 92 6.74 41.29 -35.82
N GLU A 93 6.77 41.33 -34.49
CA GLU A 93 6.66 42.56 -33.71
C GLU A 93 7.84 43.50 -33.98
N LYS A 94 9.07 42.98 -34.01
CA LYS A 94 10.28 43.77 -34.33
C LYS A 94 10.29 44.29 -35.76
N ASN A 95 9.77 43.51 -36.71
CA ASN A 95 9.74 43.86 -38.12
C ASN A 95 8.50 44.66 -38.55
N LYS A 96 7.58 44.97 -37.63
CA LYS A 96 6.33 45.71 -37.88
C LYS A 96 5.43 45.06 -38.95
N ASP A 97 5.46 43.74 -39.06
CA ASP A 97 4.62 42.97 -39.97
C ASP A 97 3.29 42.64 -39.28
N ALA A 98 2.34 43.56 -39.38
CA ALA A 98 1.07 43.47 -38.65
C ALA A 98 0.22 42.25 -39.05
N VAL A 99 0.26 41.86 -40.33
CA VAL A 99 -0.56 40.76 -40.87
C VAL A 99 -0.09 39.42 -40.31
N ASN A 100 1.23 39.17 -40.34
CA ASN A 100 1.78 37.94 -39.78
C ASN A 100 1.76 37.94 -38.24
N LEU A 101 1.91 39.12 -37.61
CA LEU A 101 1.87 39.25 -36.16
C LEU A 101 0.52 38.79 -35.57
N GLU A 102 -0.60 39.22 -36.16
CA GLU A 102 -1.94 38.85 -35.68
C GLU A 102 -2.18 37.34 -35.81
N ALA A 103 -1.86 36.77 -36.98
CA ALA A 103 -2.00 35.34 -37.22
C ALA A 103 -1.15 34.49 -36.24
N LYS A 104 0.08 34.90 -35.96
CA LYS A 104 0.96 34.19 -35.01
C LYS A 104 0.54 34.35 -33.55
N LYS A 105 -0.01 35.50 -33.16
CA LYS A 105 -0.60 35.68 -31.83
C LYS A 105 -1.81 34.75 -31.62
N ALA A 106 -2.69 34.63 -32.63
CA ALA A 106 -3.82 33.72 -32.55
C ALA A 106 -3.37 32.25 -32.41
N GLN A 107 -2.43 31.80 -33.25
CA GLN A 107 -1.85 30.45 -33.16
C GLN A 107 -1.18 30.20 -31.80
N LEU A 108 -0.47 31.20 -31.26
CA LEU A 108 0.15 31.09 -29.94
C LEU A 108 -0.90 30.87 -28.84
N ILE A 109 -1.99 31.66 -28.85
CA ILE A 109 -3.08 31.54 -27.87
C ILE A 109 -3.75 30.15 -27.96
N GLU A 110 -4.06 29.68 -29.17
CA GLU A 110 -4.64 28.35 -29.39
C GLU A 110 -3.74 27.24 -28.86
N ASN A 111 -2.44 27.32 -29.15
CA ASN A 111 -1.47 26.34 -28.68
C ASN A 111 -1.26 26.41 -27.16
N GLU A 112 -1.26 27.59 -26.55
CA GLU A 112 -1.21 27.75 -25.09
C GLU A 112 -2.43 27.12 -24.40
N LEU A 113 -3.62 27.28 -24.99
CA LEU A 113 -4.85 26.69 -24.48
C LEU A 113 -4.86 25.17 -24.63
N ALA A 114 -4.44 24.64 -25.79
CA ALA A 114 -4.31 23.21 -26.03
C ALA A 114 -3.28 22.57 -25.07
N LEU A 115 -2.12 23.21 -24.90
CA LEU A 115 -1.08 22.78 -23.96
C LEU A 115 -1.60 22.73 -22.52
N SER A 116 -2.35 23.75 -22.10
CA SER A 116 -2.94 23.80 -20.75
C SER A 116 -3.94 22.66 -20.52
N LYS A 117 -4.89 22.48 -21.44
CA LYS A 117 -5.90 21.39 -21.38
C LYS A 117 -5.25 20.00 -21.33
N LYS A 118 -4.29 19.75 -22.22
CA LYS A 118 -3.58 18.45 -22.30
C LYS A 118 -2.75 18.20 -21.04
N THR A 119 -2.05 19.21 -20.53
CA THR A 119 -1.25 19.10 -19.30
C THR A 119 -2.13 18.80 -18.09
N ALA A 120 -3.25 19.52 -17.94
CA ALA A 120 -4.17 19.30 -16.82
C ALA A 120 -4.83 17.90 -16.88
N LEU A 121 -5.22 17.44 -18.07
CA LEU A 121 -5.77 16.09 -18.26
C LEU A 121 -4.73 15.01 -17.91
N PHE A 122 -3.48 15.17 -18.36
CA PHE A 122 -2.41 14.24 -18.06
C PHE A 122 -2.10 14.17 -16.56
N GLN A 123 -2.02 15.32 -15.89
CA GLN A 123 -1.82 15.39 -14.43
C GLN A 123 -2.98 14.74 -13.68
N TYR A 124 -4.23 14.99 -14.10
CA TYR A 124 -5.41 14.33 -13.53
C TYR A 124 -5.29 12.81 -13.64
N GLN A 125 -5.06 12.26 -14.84
CA GLN A 125 -4.96 10.81 -15.04
C GLN A 125 -3.79 10.19 -14.28
N GLN A 126 -2.64 10.88 -14.21
CA GLN A 126 -1.49 10.40 -13.43
C GLN A 126 -1.79 10.39 -11.93
N SER A 127 -2.44 11.44 -11.42
CA SER A 127 -2.83 11.53 -10.01
C SER A 127 -3.91 10.50 -9.64
N GLU A 128 -4.85 10.22 -10.53
CA GLU A 128 -5.87 9.18 -10.37
C GLU A 128 -5.22 7.80 -10.28
N LYS A 129 -4.31 7.48 -11.21
CA LYS A 129 -3.55 6.23 -11.16
C LYS A 129 -2.79 6.09 -9.84
N ASN A 130 -2.05 7.12 -9.43
CA ASN A 130 -1.29 7.11 -8.18
C ASN A 130 -2.20 6.99 -6.94
N LEU A 131 -3.38 7.60 -6.95
CA LEU A 131 -4.36 7.44 -5.88
C LEU A 131 -4.81 5.99 -5.74
N ASN A 132 -5.12 5.31 -6.84
CA ASN A 132 -5.56 3.91 -6.78
C ASN A 132 -4.43 2.94 -6.38
N GLU A 133 -3.21 3.18 -6.86
CA GLU A 133 -2.03 2.41 -6.43
C GLU A 133 -1.78 2.57 -4.93
N THR A 134 -1.83 3.80 -4.40
CA THR A 134 -1.67 4.04 -2.96
C THR A 134 -2.84 3.55 -2.12
N GLU A 135 -4.07 3.54 -2.66
CA GLU A 135 -5.23 2.91 -2.00
C GLU A 135 -5.02 1.40 -1.86
N LEU A 136 -4.57 0.73 -2.92
CA LEU A 136 -4.28 -0.70 -2.88
C LEU A 136 -3.17 -1.03 -1.88
N ASP A 137 -2.11 -0.22 -1.85
CA ASP A 137 -1.03 -0.35 -0.86
C ASP A 137 -1.54 -0.21 0.58
N LEU A 138 -2.42 0.76 0.84
CA LEU A 138 -3.07 0.94 2.14
C LEU A 138 -3.89 -0.30 2.53
N ARG A 139 -4.74 -0.82 1.63
CA ARG A 139 -5.55 -2.02 1.91
C ARG A 139 -4.69 -3.25 2.16
N ASN A 140 -3.58 -3.41 1.44
CA ASN A 140 -2.61 -4.47 1.70
C ASN A 140 -1.97 -4.34 3.09
N ALA A 141 -1.55 -3.13 3.48
CA ALA A 141 -0.94 -2.87 4.78
C ALA A 141 -1.93 -3.11 5.94
N GLU A 142 -3.16 -2.62 5.80
CA GLU A 142 -4.22 -2.82 6.79
C GLU A 142 -4.59 -4.30 6.98
N LEU A 143 -4.64 -5.07 5.88
CA LEU A 143 -4.86 -6.52 5.93
C LEU A 143 -3.69 -7.22 6.67
N ALA A 144 -2.45 -6.86 6.33
CA ALA A 144 -1.27 -7.42 6.98
C ALA A 144 -1.22 -7.10 8.49
N GLN A 145 -1.63 -5.90 8.89
CA GLN A 145 -1.77 -5.53 10.29
C GLN A 145 -2.85 -6.35 11.00
N ALA A 146 -4.03 -6.53 10.40
CA ALA A 146 -5.11 -7.33 11.00
C ALA A 146 -4.69 -8.80 11.20
N ILE A 147 -3.92 -9.36 10.27
CA ILE A 147 -3.31 -10.69 10.43
C ILE A 147 -2.30 -10.70 11.57
N ALA A 148 -1.45 -9.66 11.69
CA ALA A 148 -0.48 -9.56 12.78
C ALA A 148 -1.17 -9.47 14.15
N GLU A 149 -2.30 -8.75 14.24
CA GLU A 149 -3.15 -8.69 15.43
C GLU A 149 -3.66 -10.09 15.81
N LEU A 150 -4.17 -10.87 14.83
CA LEU A 150 -4.60 -12.25 15.05
C LEU A 150 -3.46 -13.15 15.54
N TYR A 151 -2.27 -13.04 14.95
CA TYR A 151 -1.13 -13.86 15.35
C TYR A 151 -0.61 -13.50 16.74
N LYS A 152 -0.63 -12.22 17.11
CA LYS A 152 -0.34 -11.78 18.47
C LYS A 152 -1.34 -12.39 19.45
N GLU A 153 -2.64 -12.28 19.19
CA GLU A 153 -3.68 -12.85 20.06
C GLU A 153 -3.48 -14.36 20.26
N LYS A 154 -3.26 -15.11 19.17
CA LYS A 154 -2.96 -16.55 19.25
C LYS A 154 -1.68 -16.83 20.05
N SER A 155 -0.68 -15.94 19.99
CA SER A 155 0.57 -16.11 20.74
C SER A 155 0.40 -15.90 22.23
N GLU A 156 -0.50 -15.00 22.65
CA GLU A 156 -0.82 -14.76 24.07
C GLU A 156 -1.52 -15.99 24.68
N ILE A 157 -2.48 -16.56 23.96
CA ILE A 157 -3.17 -17.80 24.37
C ILE A 157 -2.17 -18.96 24.47
N ALA A 158 -1.29 -19.10 23.46
CA ALA A 158 -0.29 -20.15 23.46
C ALA A 158 0.74 -19.99 24.58
N LYS A 159 1.10 -18.74 24.94
CA LYS A 159 1.94 -18.47 26.10
C LYS A 159 1.27 -18.98 27.38
N VAL A 160 -0.01 -18.65 27.60
CA VAL A 160 -0.79 -19.12 28.76
C VAL A 160 -0.87 -20.65 28.80
N TYR A 161 -1.12 -21.31 27.66
CA TYR A 161 -1.10 -22.77 27.57
C TYR A 161 0.23 -23.35 28.02
N ARG A 162 1.34 -22.82 27.50
CA ARG A 162 2.68 -23.36 27.75
C ARG A 162 3.15 -23.06 29.18
N ASP A 163 2.84 -21.89 29.72
CA ASP A 163 3.11 -21.55 31.13
C ASP A 163 2.44 -22.55 32.10
N LYS A 164 1.24 -23.04 31.75
CA LYS A 164 0.49 -24.02 32.56
C LYS A 164 0.94 -25.47 32.37
N ASN A 165 1.27 -25.85 31.12
CA ASN A 165 1.37 -27.27 30.71
C ASN A 165 2.79 -27.73 30.39
N GLU A 166 3.72 -26.81 30.13
CA GLU A 166 5.13 -27.14 29.87
C GLU A 166 5.97 -26.71 31.08
N PRO A 167 6.53 -27.65 31.87
CA PRO A 167 7.37 -27.29 33.01
C PRO A 167 8.57 -26.46 32.54
N ALA A 168 8.99 -25.48 33.34
CA ALA A 168 10.23 -24.76 33.13
C ALA A 168 11.35 -25.79 32.95
N LYS A 169 11.92 -25.85 31.74
CA LYS A 169 13.00 -26.80 31.48
C LYS A 169 14.11 -26.51 32.49
N PRO A 170 14.55 -27.49 33.28
CA PRO A 170 15.78 -27.30 34.05
C PRO A 170 16.87 -26.92 33.05
N GLU A 171 17.76 -26.00 33.43
CA GLU A 171 18.92 -25.63 32.64
C GLU A 171 19.69 -26.91 32.28
N GLU A 172 19.48 -27.44 31.08
CA GLU A 172 20.22 -28.59 30.56
C GLU A 172 21.69 -28.15 30.53
N ASN A 173 22.55 -28.87 31.27
CA ASN A 173 24.00 -28.73 31.23
C ASN A 173 24.49 -28.48 29.79
N GLU A 174 24.76 -27.20 29.46
CA GLU A 174 25.01 -26.80 28.09
C GLU A 174 26.44 -27.18 27.67
N ASN A 175 26.55 -28.09 26.70
CA ASN A 175 27.81 -28.39 26.01
C ASN A 175 28.43 -27.11 25.42
N PHE A 176 29.77 -27.08 25.33
CA PHE A 176 30.59 -25.93 24.90
C PHE A 176 30.09 -25.24 23.61
N PHE A 177 29.62 -26.01 22.62
CA PHE A 177 29.05 -25.48 21.38
C PHE A 177 27.69 -24.78 21.56
N ARG A 178 26.82 -25.27 22.45
CA ARG A 178 25.55 -24.60 22.81
C ARG A 178 25.81 -23.31 23.56
N LYS A 179 26.79 -23.27 24.48
CA LYS A 179 27.24 -22.03 25.13
C LYS A 179 27.74 -20.99 24.14
N LEU A 180 28.47 -21.40 23.09
CA LEU A 180 28.96 -20.47 22.07
C LEU A 180 27.81 -19.92 21.21
N VAL A 181 26.85 -20.77 20.82
CA VAL A 181 25.65 -20.37 20.05
C VAL A 181 24.71 -19.49 20.87
N ASN A 182 24.49 -19.80 22.15
CA ASN A 182 23.67 -18.98 23.05
C ASN A 182 24.35 -17.66 23.47
N LYS A 183 25.68 -17.58 23.38
CA LYS A 183 26.41 -16.32 23.59
C LYS A 183 26.27 -15.36 22.39
N ILE A 184 26.08 -15.91 21.19
CA ILE A 184 25.82 -15.16 19.96
C ILE A 184 24.33 -14.82 19.84
N ASN A 185 23.44 -15.76 20.16
CA ASN A 185 22.00 -15.57 20.28
C ASN A 185 21.61 -15.49 21.75
N LYS A 186 21.76 -14.30 22.36
CA LYS A 186 21.20 -14.04 23.69
C LYS A 186 19.70 -14.30 23.62
N LYS A 187 19.26 -15.45 24.11
CA LYS A 187 17.85 -15.68 24.37
C LYS A 187 17.44 -14.66 25.43
N ASP A 188 16.52 -13.79 25.07
CA ASP A 188 15.91 -12.87 26.00
C ASP A 188 15.27 -13.72 27.13
N PRO A 189 15.71 -13.56 28.39
CA PRO A 189 15.18 -14.36 29.50
C PRO A 189 13.66 -14.16 29.67
N ASP A 190 13.11 -13.04 29.18
CA ASP A 190 11.68 -12.74 29.22
C ASP A 190 10.90 -13.38 28.04
N ASP A 191 11.58 -13.99 27.06
CA ASP A 191 10.99 -14.64 25.89
C ASP A 191 11.27 -16.15 25.83
N ILE A 192 10.89 -16.85 26.90
CA ILE A 192 11.09 -18.30 27.09
C ILE A 192 10.60 -19.13 25.89
N TYR A 193 9.52 -18.67 25.23
CA TYR A 193 8.85 -19.39 24.16
C TYR A 193 9.05 -18.80 22.76
N GLY A 194 9.74 -17.66 22.62
CA GLY A 194 9.96 -17.02 21.32
C GLY A 194 8.72 -16.29 20.78
N TYR A 195 7.84 -15.78 21.66
CA TYR A 195 6.61 -15.06 21.31
C TYR A 195 6.81 -13.53 21.20
N LYS A 196 7.89 -12.96 21.71
CA LYS A 196 8.18 -11.51 21.58
C LYS A 196 8.25 -11.04 20.12
N LYS A 197 8.65 -11.93 19.21
CA LYS A 197 8.63 -11.68 17.76
C LYS A 197 7.25 -11.32 17.19
N TYR A 198 6.15 -11.72 17.84
CA TYR A 198 4.78 -11.38 17.39
C TYR A 198 4.43 -9.93 17.73
N ASP A 199 4.91 -9.40 18.87
CA ASP A 199 4.80 -7.98 19.21
C ASP A 199 5.61 -7.10 18.26
N GLU A 200 6.86 -7.47 18.02
CA GLU A 200 7.74 -6.77 17.07
C GLU A 200 7.16 -6.79 15.65
N TYR A 201 6.59 -7.93 15.25
CA TYR A 201 5.92 -8.06 13.96
C TYR A 201 4.68 -7.16 13.87
N LEU A 202 3.83 -7.13 14.89
CA LEU A 202 2.66 -6.25 14.93
C LEU A 202 3.08 -4.77 14.88
N GLU A 203 4.08 -4.37 15.66
CA GLU A 203 4.56 -2.99 15.68
C GLU A 203 5.12 -2.56 14.32
N LYS A 204 5.90 -3.44 13.68
CA LYS A 204 6.36 -3.22 12.30
C LYS A 204 5.18 -3.04 11.33
N LYS A 205 4.14 -3.86 11.44
CA LYS A 205 2.95 -3.74 10.57
C LYS A 205 2.15 -2.46 10.84
N LYS A 206 2.02 -2.01 12.08
CA LYS A 206 1.42 -0.70 12.40
C LYS A 206 2.19 0.45 11.76
N GLN A 207 3.51 0.42 11.79
CA GLN A 207 4.36 1.43 11.15
C GLN A 207 4.24 1.40 9.62
N GLU A 208 4.16 0.20 9.02
CA GLU A 208 3.91 0.06 7.58
C GLU A 208 2.54 0.63 7.18
N THR A 209 1.48 0.33 7.95
CA THR A 209 0.14 0.91 7.74
C THR A 209 0.15 2.43 7.86
N ALA A 210 0.78 2.99 8.90
CA ALA A 210 0.85 4.44 9.09
C ALA A 210 1.58 5.14 7.91
N LYS A 211 2.65 4.53 7.40
CA LYS A 211 3.35 5.02 6.20
C LYS A 211 2.47 4.97 4.96
N ALA A 212 1.72 3.87 4.76
CA ALA A 212 0.80 3.73 3.65
C ALA A 212 -0.35 4.75 3.72
N GLU A 213 -0.89 4.99 4.92
CA GLU A 213 -1.94 5.97 5.17
C GLU A 213 -1.47 7.40 4.85
N SER A 214 -0.24 7.76 5.24
CA SER A 214 0.36 9.05 4.89
C SER A 214 0.45 9.24 3.37
N LYS A 215 0.96 8.22 2.66
CA LYS A 215 1.07 8.25 1.19
C LYS A 215 -0.29 8.37 0.52
N TYR A 216 -1.30 7.64 1.01
CA TYR A 216 -2.66 7.72 0.51
C TYR A 216 -3.24 9.13 0.70
N LYS A 217 -3.08 9.73 1.88
CA LYS A 217 -3.53 11.11 2.15
C LYS A 217 -2.87 12.12 1.20
N GLU A 218 -1.56 12.00 0.97
CA GLU A 218 -0.86 12.84 -0.01
C GLU A 218 -1.39 12.64 -1.44
N ALA A 219 -1.68 11.39 -1.83
CA ALA A 219 -2.23 11.08 -3.14
C ALA A 219 -3.66 11.66 -3.32
N VAL A 220 -4.49 11.63 -2.27
CA VAL A 220 -5.82 12.25 -2.26
C VAL A 220 -5.72 13.76 -2.53
N ILE A 221 -4.80 14.46 -1.85
CA ILE A 221 -4.60 15.89 -2.05
C ILE A 221 -4.18 16.18 -3.50
N LYS A 222 -3.17 15.46 -4.01
CA LYS A 222 -2.70 15.61 -5.39
C LYS A 222 -3.80 15.35 -6.43
N PHE A 223 -4.64 14.35 -6.18
CA PHE A 223 -5.78 14.05 -7.05
C PHE A 223 -6.82 15.18 -7.04
N GLN A 224 -7.15 15.71 -5.86
CA GLN A 224 -8.08 16.83 -5.73
C GLN A 224 -7.54 18.09 -6.44
N ASP A 225 -6.25 18.40 -6.26
CA ASP A 225 -5.60 19.53 -6.92
C ASP A 225 -5.61 19.36 -8.45
N ALA A 226 -5.26 18.18 -8.94
CA ALA A 226 -5.25 17.88 -10.37
C ALA A 226 -6.66 17.93 -10.99
N LYS A 227 -7.68 17.45 -10.25
CA LYS A 227 -9.09 17.54 -10.66
C LYS A 227 -9.55 18.99 -10.77
N LEU A 228 -9.23 19.81 -9.76
CA LEU A 228 -9.59 21.23 -9.74
C LEU A 228 -8.88 22.01 -10.85
N ASN A 229 -7.62 21.67 -11.15
CA ASN A 229 -6.89 22.23 -12.29
C ASN A 229 -7.53 21.83 -13.63
N LEU A 230 -7.93 20.57 -13.79
CA LEU A 230 -8.63 20.12 -15.00
C LEU A 230 -9.95 20.89 -15.20
N GLU A 231 -10.74 21.07 -14.15
CA GLU A 231 -11.99 21.83 -14.19
C GLU A 231 -11.79 23.30 -14.61
N LYS A 232 -10.71 23.95 -14.16
CA LYS A 232 -10.35 25.32 -14.60
C LYS A 232 -9.96 25.44 -16.06
N THR A 233 -9.53 24.33 -16.67
CA THR A 233 -9.10 24.32 -18.09
C THR A 233 -10.20 23.94 -19.06
N LYS A 234 -11.39 23.52 -18.59
CA LYS A 234 -12.53 23.18 -19.44
C LYS A 234 -13.16 24.44 -20.03
#